data_AF-A0A444JH69-F1
#
_entry.id   AF-A0A444JH69-F1
#
_cell.length_a   1.000
_cell.length_b   1.000
_cell.length_c   1.000
_cell.angle_alpha   90.00
_cell.angle_beta   90.00
_cell.angle_gamma   90.00
#
_symmetry.space_group_name_H-M   'P 1'
#
loop_
_entity.id
_entity.type
_entity.pdbx_description
1 polymer ?
#
loop_
_entity_poly.entity_id
_entity_poly.type
_entity_poly.pdbx_seq_one_letter_code
_entity_poly.pdbx_strand_id
1 'polypeptide(L)'
;MFSTLFEKLKKLTRSCITEEELRIAWTTSFSDIGIEFKAERDRNDLSHNQVIIELKNKGFFKGSIASQKFKEAVNDRLYKYITRKAKIEGIPEGDYTGIATDGDHIVFCYVQNGIIRHQDLMPLSLMSVTKVAKCLRSDGRRALTSINLIDDFGHNSPVGIKLMGALSNELSQHFLDTENNKIKMLFKEWQSLFGQVSNLTNEQVLKINKQLNFSIPNIKDESVSGLLFVIHTYNALIMKLLGAEIVSYLDLTQYKDFCGNLASADDGRLLKILE
;
A
#
# COMPACT_ATOMS: atom_id res chain seq x y z
N MET A 1 -14.06 3.28 -6.98
CA MET A 1 -14.48 1.98 -6.42
C MET A 1 -14.28 1.91 -4.91
N PHE A 2 -13.05 1.96 -4.37
CA PHE A 2 -12.84 1.79 -2.92
C PHE A 2 -13.28 2.98 -2.05
N SER A 3 -13.37 4.19 -2.60
CA SER A 3 -13.95 5.34 -1.88
C SER A 3 -15.41 5.11 -1.51
N THR A 4 -16.22 4.62 -2.45
CA THR A 4 -17.63 4.26 -2.20
C THR A 4 -17.77 3.16 -1.15
N LEU A 5 -16.92 2.12 -1.23
CA LEU A 5 -16.85 1.05 -0.23
C LEU A 5 -16.54 1.61 1.17
N PHE A 6 -15.52 2.46 1.28
CA PHE A 6 -15.12 3.08 2.54
C PHE A 6 -16.25 3.92 3.14
N GLU A 7 -16.87 4.81 2.36
CA GLU A 7 -17.95 5.67 2.86
C GLU A 7 -19.16 4.87 3.32
N LYS A 8 -19.53 3.80 2.60
CA LYS A 8 -20.60 2.89 3.00
C LYS A 8 -20.26 2.17 4.31
N LEU A 9 -19.07 1.57 4.39
CA LEU A 9 -18.62 0.85 5.57
C LEU A 9 -18.53 1.78 6.79
N LYS A 10 -17.96 2.97 6.63
CA LYS A 10 -17.89 4.01 7.66
C LYS A 10 -19.28 4.44 8.14
N LYS A 11 -20.25 4.56 7.24
CA LYS A 11 -21.64 4.89 7.59
C LYS A 11 -22.29 3.78 8.41
N LEU A 12 -22.18 2.52 7.98
CA LEU A 12 -22.80 1.39 8.66
C LEU A 12 -22.17 1.09 10.02
N THR A 13 -20.84 1.17 10.11
CA THR A 13 -20.08 0.94 11.35
C THR A 13 -20.32 1.99 12.42
N ARG A 14 -20.86 3.19 12.10
CA ARG A 14 -21.12 4.26 13.08
C ARG A 14 -22.04 3.81 14.22
N SER A 15 -23.10 3.06 13.90
CA SER A 15 -24.11 2.60 14.86
C SER A 15 -23.86 1.19 15.40
N CYS A 16 -22.87 0.46 14.89
CA CYS A 16 -22.54 -0.87 15.39
C CYS A 16 -21.97 -0.79 16.81
N ILE A 17 -22.39 -1.71 17.68
CA ILE A 17 -21.84 -1.90 19.03
C ILE A 17 -21.30 -3.32 19.15
N THR A 18 -21.99 -4.29 18.58
CA THR A 18 -21.69 -5.73 18.71
C THR A 18 -20.90 -6.28 17.53
N GLU A 19 -20.21 -7.40 17.74
CA GLU A 19 -19.58 -8.20 16.69
C GLU A 19 -20.55 -8.55 15.54
N GLU A 20 -21.81 -8.84 15.86
CA GLU A 20 -22.80 -9.25 14.86
C GLU A 20 -23.26 -8.09 13.98
N GLU A 21 -23.51 -6.92 14.57
CA GLU A 21 -23.82 -5.71 13.79
C GLU A 21 -22.64 -5.32 12.89
N LEU A 22 -21.41 -5.46 13.40
CA LEU A 22 -20.20 -5.20 12.62
C LEU A 22 -20.06 -6.22 11.47
N ARG A 23 -20.36 -7.50 11.72
CA ARG A 23 -20.39 -8.55 10.69
C ARG A 23 -21.34 -8.17 9.55
N ILE A 24 -22.57 -7.79 9.88
CA ILE A 24 -23.58 -7.37 8.90
C ILE A 24 -23.06 -6.18 8.10
N ALA A 25 -22.53 -5.15 8.77
CA ALA A 25 -21.98 -3.97 8.12
C ALA A 25 -20.86 -4.32 7.12
N TRP A 26 -19.94 -5.22 7.50
CA TRP A 26 -18.87 -5.69 6.63
C TRP A 26 -19.40 -6.48 5.45
N THR A 27 -20.22 -7.51 5.68
CA THR A 27 -20.80 -8.32 4.60
C THR A 27 -21.59 -7.48 3.61
N THR A 28 -22.44 -6.56 4.08
CA THR A 28 -23.22 -5.65 3.23
C THR A 28 -22.36 -4.66 2.46
N SER A 29 -21.21 -4.23 3.00
CA SER A 29 -20.34 -3.27 2.32
C SER A 29 -19.51 -3.96 1.23
N PHE A 30 -18.92 -5.11 1.55
CA PHE A 30 -18.02 -5.82 0.65
C PHE A 30 -18.76 -6.58 -0.47
N SER A 31 -20.05 -6.92 -0.29
CA SER A 31 -20.88 -7.48 -1.36
C SER A 31 -20.97 -6.56 -2.59
N ASP A 32 -20.97 -5.24 -2.39
CA ASP A 32 -21.03 -4.25 -3.49
C ASP A 32 -19.83 -4.32 -4.44
N ILE A 33 -18.72 -4.92 -3.99
CA ILE A 33 -17.52 -5.10 -4.80
C ILE A 33 -17.29 -6.56 -5.19
N GLY A 34 -18.32 -7.41 -5.08
CA GLY A 34 -18.33 -8.81 -5.48
C GLY A 34 -17.67 -9.76 -4.47
N ILE A 35 -17.47 -9.33 -3.22
CA ILE A 35 -16.88 -10.18 -2.18
C ILE A 35 -18.01 -10.72 -1.30
N GLU A 36 -18.15 -12.04 -1.33
CA GLU A 36 -19.05 -12.78 -0.43
C GLU A 36 -18.22 -13.48 0.64
N PHE A 37 -18.45 -13.11 1.90
CA PHE A 37 -17.81 -13.78 3.01
C PHE A 37 -18.50 -15.09 3.33
N LYS A 38 -17.70 -16.13 3.58
CA LYS A 38 -18.19 -17.39 4.14
C LYS A 38 -18.31 -17.22 5.65
N ALA A 39 -19.54 -17.35 6.17
CA ALA A 39 -19.77 -17.54 7.59
C ALA A 39 -19.38 -18.98 7.95
N GLU A 40 -18.35 -19.15 8.78
CA GLU A 40 -17.97 -20.50 9.22
C GLU A 40 -18.88 -20.97 10.34
N ARG A 41 -19.42 -22.18 10.18
CA ARG A 41 -20.54 -22.74 10.95
C ARG A 41 -20.36 -22.76 12.48
N ASP A 42 -19.12 -22.61 12.97
CA ASP A 42 -18.81 -22.70 14.40
C ASP A 42 -18.32 -21.40 15.06
N ARG A 43 -18.07 -20.30 14.33
CA ARG A 43 -17.55 -19.05 14.94
C ARG A 43 -17.97 -17.79 14.21
N ASN A 44 -18.04 -16.71 14.99
CA ASN A 44 -18.34 -15.35 14.61
C ASN A 44 -17.32 -14.70 13.64
N ASP A 45 -16.64 -15.47 12.80
CA ASP A 45 -15.50 -14.99 12.02
C ASP A 45 -15.91 -14.91 10.54
N LEU A 46 -15.36 -13.94 9.80
CA LEU A 46 -15.56 -13.85 8.34
C LEU A 46 -14.36 -14.45 7.63
N SER A 47 -14.57 -15.13 6.50
CA SER A 47 -13.46 -15.60 5.67
C SER A 47 -13.77 -15.49 4.18
N HIS A 48 -12.72 -15.28 3.38
CA HIS A 48 -12.76 -15.27 1.92
C HIS A 48 -11.35 -15.58 1.40
N ASN A 49 -11.21 -16.56 0.51
CA ASN A 49 -9.92 -17.11 0.08
C ASN A 49 -9.03 -17.46 1.28
N GLN A 50 -7.74 -17.11 1.25
CA GLN A 50 -6.79 -17.29 2.35
C GLN A 50 -6.82 -16.12 3.36
N VAL A 51 -7.91 -15.35 3.39
CA VAL A 51 -8.13 -14.26 4.35
C VAL A 51 -9.12 -14.68 5.43
N ILE A 52 -8.72 -14.47 6.67
CA ILE A 52 -9.52 -14.70 7.88
C ILE A 52 -9.69 -13.37 8.60
N ILE A 53 -10.92 -13.02 8.98
CA ILE A 53 -11.25 -11.76 9.65
C ILE A 53 -11.91 -12.07 11.00
N GLU A 54 -11.25 -11.63 12.08
CA GLU A 54 -11.75 -11.64 13.45
C GLU A 54 -12.39 -10.28 13.77
N LEU A 55 -13.66 -10.31 14.18
CA LEU A 55 -14.41 -9.13 14.57
C LEU A 55 -14.45 -9.02 16.10
N LYS A 56 -14.36 -7.80 16.61
CA LYS A 56 -14.67 -7.46 18.00
C LYS A 56 -15.73 -6.37 18.06
N ASN A 57 -16.39 -6.27 19.22
CA ASN A 57 -17.30 -5.17 19.52
C ASN A 57 -16.61 -3.82 19.31
N LYS A 58 -17.42 -2.81 19.01
CA LYS A 58 -16.90 -1.52 18.57
C LYS A 58 -15.95 -0.89 19.59
N GLY A 59 -14.77 -0.47 19.14
CA GLY A 59 -13.79 0.26 19.95
C GLY A 59 -13.07 -0.58 21.02
N PHE A 60 -13.22 -1.91 21.00
CA PHE A 60 -12.64 -2.80 22.02
C PHE A 60 -11.11 -2.88 22.01
N PHE A 61 -10.46 -2.51 20.91
CA PHE A 61 -9.00 -2.38 20.88
C PHE A 61 -8.53 -1.12 21.62
N LYS A 62 -9.41 -0.13 21.82
CA LYS A 62 -9.10 1.14 22.51
C LYS A 62 -7.88 1.85 21.91
N GLY A 63 -7.67 1.70 20.60
CA GLY A 63 -6.51 2.24 19.90
C GLY A 63 -5.16 1.68 20.35
N SER A 64 -5.13 0.52 21.01
CA SER A 64 -3.89 -0.03 21.59
C SER A 64 -3.73 -1.54 21.36
N ILE A 65 -2.55 -1.93 20.88
CA ILE A 65 -2.11 -3.33 20.79
C ILE A 65 -1.96 -4.00 22.17
N ALA A 66 -1.89 -3.21 23.25
CA ALA A 66 -1.82 -3.72 24.61
C ALA A 66 -3.19 -4.15 25.15
N SER A 67 -4.30 -3.77 24.51
CA SER A 67 -5.66 -4.13 24.92
C SER A 67 -5.83 -5.65 25.01
N GLN A 68 -6.50 -6.11 26.07
CA GLN A 68 -6.81 -7.52 26.23
C GLN A 68 -7.61 -8.08 25.05
N LYS A 69 -8.52 -7.27 24.48
CA LYS A 69 -9.34 -7.68 23.34
C LYS A 69 -8.57 -7.73 22.03
N PHE A 70 -7.56 -6.88 21.88
CA PHE A 70 -6.62 -6.99 20.76
C PHE A 70 -5.81 -8.29 20.86
N LYS A 71 -5.22 -8.57 22.02
CA LYS A 71 -4.44 -9.79 22.26
C LYS A 71 -5.27 -11.06 22.07
N GLU A 72 -6.51 -11.08 22.58
CA GLU A 72 -7.45 -12.17 22.37
C GLU A 72 -7.73 -12.38 20.87
N ALA A 73 -8.03 -11.31 20.13
CA ALA A 73 -8.32 -11.38 18.70
C ALA A 73 -7.12 -11.94 17.89
N VAL A 74 -5.91 -11.45 18.16
CA VAL A 74 -4.71 -11.85 17.41
C VAL A 74 -4.18 -13.22 17.86
N ASN A 75 -3.83 -13.36 19.14
CA ASN A 75 -3.06 -14.51 19.63
C ASN A 75 -3.94 -15.74 19.89
N ASP A 76 -5.19 -15.53 20.33
CA ASP A 76 -6.06 -16.65 20.70
C ASP A 76 -7.02 -17.07 19.59
N ARG A 77 -7.49 -16.11 18.78
CA ARG A 77 -8.51 -16.37 17.76
C ARG A 77 -7.89 -16.56 16.39
N LEU A 78 -7.29 -15.50 15.82
CA LEU A 78 -6.69 -15.55 14.48
C LEU A 78 -5.62 -16.63 14.36
N TYR A 79 -4.66 -16.69 15.30
CA TYR A 79 -3.58 -17.67 15.22
C TYR A 79 -4.10 -19.11 15.20
N LYS A 80 -4.97 -19.48 16.15
CA LYS A 80 -5.54 -20.84 16.22
C LYS A 80 -6.31 -21.21 14.96
N TYR A 81 -7.01 -20.23 14.39
CA TYR A 81 -7.85 -20.47 13.23
C TYR A 81 -7.04 -20.58 11.93
N ILE A 82 -6.05 -19.71 11.72
CA ILE A 82 -5.09 -19.80 10.62
C ILE A 82 -4.37 -21.15 10.65
N THR A 83 -3.76 -21.53 11.78
CA THR A 83 -3.03 -22.80 11.92
C THR A 83 -3.92 -24.01 11.64
N ARG A 84 -5.17 -23.99 12.12
CA ARG A 84 -6.13 -25.08 11.86
C ARG A 84 -6.48 -25.17 10.38
N LYS A 85 -6.82 -24.04 9.75
CA LYS A 85 -7.25 -24.00 8.34
C LYS A 85 -6.12 -24.38 7.40
N ALA A 86 -4.92 -23.85 7.64
CA ALA A 86 -3.69 -24.21 6.95
C ALA A 86 -3.44 -25.72 6.96
N LYS A 87 -3.59 -26.36 8.12
CA LYS A 87 -3.43 -27.82 8.24
C LYS A 87 -4.51 -28.62 7.48
N ILE A 88 -5.76 -28.15 7.49
CA ILE A 88 -6.87 -28.82 6.80
C ILE A 88 -6.73 -28.70 5.28
N GLU A 89 -6.36 -27.52 4.80
CA GLU A 89 -6.27 -27.20 3.37
C GLU A 89 -4.91 -27.59 2.75
N GLY A 90 -3.90 -27.91 3.58
CA GLY A 90 -2.55 -28.22 3.12
C GLY A 90 -1.77 -27.02 2.59
N ILE A 91 -2.21 -25.80 2.96
CA ILE A 91 -1.60 -24.53 2.55
C ILE A 91 -0.67 -24.04 3.68
N PRO A 92 0.54 -23.54 3.40
CA PRO A 92 1.41 -22.96 4.42
C PRO A 92 0.72 -21.87 5.24
N GLU A 93 0.93 -21.85 6.57
CA GLU A 93 0.35 -20.82 7.46
C GLU A 93 0.73 -19.40 7.03
N GLY A 94 1.93 -19.25 6.46
CA GLY A 94 2.45 -17.99 5.93
C GLY A 94 1.70 -17.45 4.71
N ASP A 95 0.87 -18.26 4.05
CA ASP A 95 0.09 -17.81 2.89
C ASP A 95 -1.28 -17.25 3.28
N TYR A 96 -1.67 -17.39 4.55
CA TYR A 96 -2.86 -16.77 5.09
C TYR A 96 -2.60 -15.32 5.53
N THR A 97 -3.65 -14.51 5.42
CA THR A 97 -3.72 -13.17 6.00
C THR A 97 -4.81 -13.14 7.05
N GLY A 98 -4.42 -12.90 8.30
CA GLY A 98 -5.36 -12.59 9.38
C GLY A 98 -5.67 -11.10 9.40
N ILE A 99 -6.92 -10.73 9.64
CA ILE A 99 -7.34 -9.35 9.84
C ILE A 99 -8.12 -9.31 11.15
N ALA A 100 -7.74 -8.43 12.07
CA ALA A 100 -8.51 -8.19 13.29
C ALA A 100 -9.07 -6.77 13.26
N THR A 101 -10.34 -6.60 13.62
CA THR A 101 -10.98 -5.27 13.65
C THR A 101 -11.97 -5.15 14.79
N ASP A 102 -12.01 -3.98 15.41
CA ASP A 102 -13.04 -3.56 16.37
C ASP A 102 -13.96 -2.49 15.77
N GLY A 103 -14.05 -2.42 14.44
CA GLY A 103 -14.86 -1.42 13.72
C GLY A 103 -14.30 0.01 13.71
N ASP A 104 -13.46 0.39 14.67
CA ASP A 104 -12.75 1.68 14.67
C ASP A 104 -11.31 1.53 14.16
N HIS A 105 -10.72 0.36 14.31
CA HIS A 105 -9.36 0.03 13.91
C HIS A 105 -9.30 -1.30 13.15
N ILE A 106 -8.26 -1.45 12.34
CA ILE A 106 -7.95 -2.65 11.55
C ILE A 106 -6.47 -2.97 11.76
N VAL A 107 -6.16 -4.24 11.98
CA VAL A 107 -4.79 -4.75 12.02
C VAL A 107 -4.65 -5.97 11.10
N PHE A 108 -3.53 -6.04 10.39
CA PHE A 108 -3.17 -7.19 9.55
C PHE A 108 -2.17 -8.07 10.29
N CYS A 109 -2.41 -9.38 10.26
CA CYS A 109 -1.66 -10.37 11.01
C CYS A 109 -1.21 -11.52 10.11
N TYR A 110 -0.05 -12.07 10.40
CA TYR A 110 0.65 -13.04 9.57
C TYR A 110 1.36 -14.06 10.45
N VAL A 111 1.28 -15.34 10.10
CA VAL A 111 2.07 -16.37 10.77
C VAL A 111 3.42 -16.52 10.08
N GLN A 112 4.50 -16.42 10.85
CA GLN A 112 5.86 -16.60 10.39
C GLN A 112 6.64 -17.41 11.41
N ASN A 113 7.24 -18.52 10.97
CA ASN A 113 7.99 -19.44 11.83
C ASN A 113 7.19 -19.88 13.08
N GLY A 114 5.89 -20.16 12.91
CA GLY A 114 5.00 -20.58 14.01
C GLY A 114 4.65 -19.47 15.02
N ILE A 115 4.88 -18.20 14.69
CA ILE A 115 4.53 -17.05 15.53
C ILE A 115 3.63 -16.12 14.72
N ILE A 116 2.48 -15.75 15.29
CA ILE A 116 1.66 -14.68 14.70
C ILE A 116 2.31 -13.32 14.97
N ARG A 117 2.56 -12.59 13.90
CA ARG A 117 3.01 -11.19 13.91
C ARG A 117 1.88 -10.32 13.44
N HIS A 118 1.87 -9.06 13.87
CA HIS A 118 0.90 -8.07 13.43
C HIS A 118 1.61 -6.82 12.94
N GLN A 119 0.98 -6.13 12.00
CA GLN A 119 1.36 -4.78 11.58
C GLN A 119 0.83 -3.74 12.57
N ASP A 120 1.02 -2.45 12.25
CA ASP A 120 0.51 -1.38 13.08
C ASP A 120 -1.01 -1.34 13.10
N LEU A 121 -1.56 -0.86 14.22
CA LEU A 121 -3.00 -0.72 14.39
C LEU A 121 -3.48 0.50 13.60
N MET A 122 -4.14 0.27 12.47
CA MET A 122 -4.60 1.33 11.58
C MET A 122 -6.01 1.80 11.99
N PRO A 123 -6.33 3.10 11.97
CA PRO A 123 -7.71 3.55 12.09
C PRO A 123 -8.53 3.12 10.86
N LEU A 124 -9.85 3.04 11.01
CA LEU A 124 -10.77 2.84 9.89
C LEU A 124 -10.70 4.05 8.95
N SER A 125 -10.07 3.85 7.80
CA SER A 125 -9.77 4.89 6.81
C SER A 125 -9.90 4.34 5.40
N LEU A 126 -9.89 5.22 4.40
CA LEU A 126 -9.89 4.81 3.00
C LEU A 126 -8.72 3.87 2.69
N MET A 127 -7.55 4.12 3.30
CA MET A 127 -6.34 3.33 3.11
C MET A 127 -6.50 1.92 3.70
N SER A 128 -6.91 1.80 4.97
CA SER A 128 -7.06 0.50 5.63
C SER A 128 -8.15 -0.35 4.93
N VAL A 129 -9.28 0.25 4.55
CA VAL A 129 -10.34 -0.46 3.79
C VAL A 129 -9.88 -0.86 2.39
N THR A 130 -9.12 -0.01 1.70
CA THR A 130 -8.52 -0.37 0.39
C THR A 130 -7.57 -1.55 0.54
N LYS A 131 -6.76 -1.59 1.59
CA LYS A 131 -5.85 -2.71 1.88
C LYS A 131 -6.62 -4.01 2.15
N VAL A 132 -7.69 -3.96 2.94
CA VAL A 132 -8.60 -5.10 3.15
C VAL A 132 -9.17 -5.61 1.82
N ALA A 133 -9.73 -4.71 1.01
CA ALA A 133 -10.32 -5.09 -0.28
C ALA A 133 -9.31 -5.71 -1.25
N LYS A 134 -8.06 -5.22 -1.26
CA LYS A 134 -6.97 -5.81 -2.04
C LYS A 134 -6.60 -7.20 -1.52
N CYS A 135 -6.44 -7.38 -0.21
CA CYS A 135 -6.16 -8.69 0.39
C CYS A 135 -7.24 -9.71 0.08
N LEU A 136 -8.52 -9.31 0.12
CA LEU A 136 -9.63 -10.20 -0.19
C LEU A 136 -9.71 -10.59 -1.66
N ARG A 137 -9.20 -9.76 -2.57
CA ARG A 137 -9.15 -10.07 -4.01
C ARG A 137 -7.93 -10.90 -4.42
N SER A 138 -6.93 -11.00 -3.55
CA SER A 138 -5.73 -11.78 -3.82
C SER A 138 -5.86 -13.20 -3.27
N ASP A 139 -5.53 -14.21 -4.08
CA ASP A 139 -5.49 -15.63 -3.68
C ASP A 139 -4.19 -16.00 -2.91
N GLY A 140 -3.54 -15.01 -2.31
CA GLY A 140 -2.28 -15.18 -1.60
C GLY A 140 -1.43 -13.92 -1.60
N ARG A 141 -0.28 -13.98 -0.92
CA ARG A 141 0.67 -12.86 -0.94
C ARG A 141 1.37 -12.79 -2.29
N ARG A 142 1.39 -11.59 -2.87
CA ARG A 142 2.14 -11.34 -4.09
C ARG A 142 3.64 -11.38 -3.78
N ALA A 143 4.36 -12.30 -4.42
CA ALA A 143 5.79 -12.46 -4.21
C ALA A 143 6.57 -11.22 -4.71
N LEU A 144 7.64 -10.84 -4.00
CA LEU A 144 8.55 -9.78 -4.42
C LEU A 144 9.45 -10.28 -5.56
N THR A 145 8.93 -10.26 -6.78
CA THR A 145 9.64 -10.66 -8.00
C THR A 145 9.81 -9.46 -8.92
N SER A 146 10.81 -9.52 -9.80
CA SER A 146 11.04 -8.44 -10.77
C SER A 146 9.81 -8.18 -11.65
N ILE A 147 9.08 -9.23 -12.04
CA ILE A 147 7.86 -9.07 -12.84
C ILE A 147 6.76 -8.34 -12.07
N ASN A 148 6.51 -8.71 -10.80
CA ASN A 148 5.51 -8.05 -9.97
C ASN A 148 5.88 -6.59 -9.69
N LEU A 149 7.16 -6.30 -9.49
CA LEU A 149 7.65 -4.92 -9.33
C LEU A 149 7.46 -4.09 -10.59
N ILE A 150 7.68 -4.67 -11.77
CA ILE A 150 7.43 -3.98 -13.05
C ILE A 150 5.93 -3.73 -13.26
N ASP A 151 5.08 -4.70 -12.92
CA ASP A 151 3.63 -4.53 -13.03
C ASP A 151 3.10 -3.45 -12.08
N ASP A 152 3.64 -3.38 -10.86
CA ASP A 152 3.17 -2.45 -9.82
C ASP A 152 3.76 -1.05 -9.93
N PHE A 153 5.04 -0.96 -10.31
CA PHE A 153 5.83 0.26 -10.27
C PHE A 153 6.53 0.58 -11.59
N GLY A 154 6.38 -0.22 -12.64
CA GLY A 154 6.97 0.07 -13.94
C GLY A 154 6.35 1.31 -14.60
N HIS A 155 6.99 1.80 -15.65
CA HIS A 155 6.55 2.99 -16.41
C HIS A 155 5.16 2.83 -17.08
N ASN A 156 4.65 1.59 -17.20
CA ASN A 156 3.30 1.29 -17.70
C ASN A 156 2.27 1.03 -16.60
N SER A 157 2.71 0.98 -15.33
CA SER A 157 1.81 0.82 -14.21
C SER A 157 0.99 2.11 -14.01
N PRO A 158 -0.27 2.02 -13.52
CA PRO A 158 -1.06 3.22 -13.22
C PRO A 158 -0.39 4.17 -12.21
N VAL A 159 0.42 3.64 -11.29
CA VAL A 159 1.16 4.44 -10.30
C VAL A 159 2.36 5.10 -10.97
N GLY A 160 3.14 4.36 -11.75
CA GLY A 160 4.30 4.87 -12.48
C GLY A 160 3.93 5.99 -13.45
N ILE A 161 2.87 5.81 -14.23
CA ILE A 161 2.36 6.83 -15.16
C ILE A 161 2.02 8.13 -14.41
N LYS A 162 1.28 8.03 -13.30
CA LYS A 162 0.85 9.20 -12.52
C LYS A 162 2.04 9.92 -11.89
N LEU A 163 2.94 9.20 -11.22
CA LEU A 163 4.03 9.82 -10.47
C LEU A 163 5.12 10.36 -11.40
N MET A 164 5.52 9.62 -12.45
CA MET A 164 6.45 10.14 -13.46
C MET A 164 5.85 11.34 -14.21
N GLY A 165 4.54 11.29 -14.51
CA GLY A 165 3.83 12.43 -15.10
C GLY A 165 3.83 13.66 -14.20
N ALA A 166 3.58 13.49 -12.90
CA ALA A 166 3.66 14.58 -11.92
C ALA A 166 5.08 15.17 -11.83
N LEU A 167 6.11 14.32 -11.72
CA LEU A 167 7.51 14.75 -11.71
C LEU A 167 7.92 15.49 -12.99
N SER A 168 7.45 15.02 -14.13
CA SER A 168 7.70 15.65 -15.44
C SER A 168 7.06 17.03 -15.55
N ASN A 169 5.81 17.15 -15.11
CA ASN A 169 5.10 18.43 -15.08
C ASN A 169 5.80 19.41 -14.13
N GLU A 170 6.18 18.96 -12.95
CA GLU A 170 6.87 19.77 -11.94
C GLU A 170 8.22 20.29 -12.47
N LEU A 171 9.01 19.40 -13.08
CA LEU A 171 10.26 19.78 -13.72
C LEU A 171 10.04 20.83 -14.83
N SER A 172 9.01 20.62 -15.67
CA SER A 172 8.68 21.56 -16.75
C SER A 172 8.33 22.95 -16.20
N GLN A 173 7.46 23.02 -15.19
CA GLN A 173 7.03 24.29 -14.59
C GLN A 173 8.22 25.04 -13.98
N HIS A 174 9.06 24.34 -13.22
CA HIS A 174 10.24 24.96 -12.61
C HIS A 174 11.27 25.43 -13.62
N PHE A 175 11.31 24.87 -14.83
CA PHE A 175 12.16 25.32 -15.94
C PHE A 175 11.58 26.49 -16.74
N LEU A 176 10.26 26.69 -16.72
CA LEU A 176 9.60 27.86 -17.28
C LEU A 176 9.74 29.11 -16.39
N ASP A 177 9.91 28.90 -15.08
CA ASP A 177 10.20 29.98 -14.14
C ASP A 177 11.50 30.70 -14.51
N THR A 178 11.57 32.02 -14.33
CA THR A 178 12.79 32.80 -14.54
C THR A 178 13.75 32.74 -13.35
N GLU A 179 13.25 32.43 -12.16
CA GLU A 179 14.07 32.35 -10.95
C GLU A 179 14.87 31.04 -10.88
N ASN A 180 16.03 31.10 -10.21
CA ASN A 180 16.80 29.90 -9.93
C ASN A 180 16.14 29.15 -8.76
N ASN A 181 15.93 27.85 -8.92
CA ASN A 181 15.29 27.02 -7.89
C ASN A 181 16.07 25.71 -7.68
N LYS A 182 15.84 25.08 -6.52
CA LYS A 182 16.56 23.87 -6.11
C LYS A 182 16.37 22.71 -7.09
N ILE A 183 15.20 22.59 -7.74
CA ILE A 183 14.93 21.53 -8.71
C ILE A 183 15.79 21.70 -9.96
N LYS A 184 15.90 22.93 -10.50
CA LYS A 184 16.85 23.25 -11.59
C LYS A 184 18.27 22.90 -11.21
N MET A 185 18.71 23.29 -10.01
CA MET A 185 20.07 23.00 -9.54
C MET A 185 20.34 21.50 -9.47
N LEU A 186 19.45 20.73 -8.86
CA LEU A 186 19.57 19.26 -8.78
C LEU A 186 19.56 18.60 -10.16
N PHE A 187 18.73 19.08 -11.08
CA PHE A 187 18.75 18.61 -12.46
C PHE A 187 20.09 18.88 -13.12
N LYS A 188 20.64 20.10 -12.98
CA LYS A 188 21.93 20.48 -13.60
C LYS A 188 23.10 19.71 -13.00
N GLU A 189 23.10 19.50 -11.70
CA GLU A 189 24.09 18.63 -11.03
C GLU A 189 23.99 17.19 -11.55
N TRP A 190 22.78 16.63 -11.61
CA TRP A 190 22.55 15.31 -12.17
C TRP A 190 22.99 15.23 -13.64
N GLN A 191 22.68 16.24 -14.45
CA GLN A 191 23.05 16.30 -15.86
C GLN A 191 24.57 16.41 -16.02
N SER A 192 25.27 17.12 -15.15
CA SER A 192 26.74 17.18 -15.15
C SER A 192 27.35 15.82 -14.81
N LEU A 193 26.74 15.05 -13.91
CA LEU A 193 27.26 13.75 -13.46
C LEU A 193 26.91 12.60 -14.42
N PHE A 194 25.70 12.61 -14.98
CA PHE A 194 25.13 11.47 -15.72
C PHE A 194 24.69 11.83 -17.15
N GLY A 195 24.55 13.11 -17.48
CA GLY A 195 24.05 13.58 -18.78
C GLY A 195 24.97 13.27 -19.94
N GLN A 196 26.28 13.10 -19.72
CA GLN A 196 27.23 12.69 -20.78
C GLN A 196 26.94 11.28 -21.30
N VAL A 197 26.30 10.43 -20.50
CA VAL A 197 25.90 9.06 -20.89
C VAL A 197 24.63 9.07 -21.77
N SER A 198 24.00 10.24 -21.96
CA SER A 198 22.69 10.39 -22.59
C SER A 198 22.70 10.91 -24.04
N ASN A 199 23.80 10.77 -24.79
CA ASN A 199 23.87 11.07 -26.22
C ASN A 199 22.97 10.12 -27.06
N LEU A 200 21.67 10.22 -26.84
CA LEU A 200 20.63 9.49 -27.56
C LEU A 200 20.38 10.20 -28.89
N THR A 201 20.30 9.43 -29.96
CA THR A 201 19.88 9.97 -31.26
C THR A 201 18.40 10.35 -31.23
N ASN A 202 17.96 11.27 -32.09
CA ASN A 202 16.55 11.64 -32.23
C ASN A 202 15.63 10.42 -32.44
N GLU A 203 16.11 9.37 -33.12
CA GLU A 203 15.36 8.12 -33.29
C GLU A 203 15.19 7.33 -31.99
N GLN A 204 16.23 7.27 -31.15
CA GLN A 204 16.17 6.59 -29.84
C GLN A 204 15.20 7.32 -28.92
N VAL A 205 15.22 8.66 -28.94
CA VAL A 205 14.28 9.51 -28.21
C VAL A 205 12.83 9.22 -28.64
N LEU A 206 12.57 9.19 -29.95
CA LEU A 206 11.24 8.87 -30.47
C LEU A 206 10.77 7.46 -30.11
N LYS A 207 11.68 6.48 -30.08
CA LYS A 207 11.35 5.11 -29.65
C LYS A 207 11.00 5.05 -28.17
N ILE A 208 11.77 5.71 -27.31
CA ILE A 208 11.50 5.81 -25.88
C ILE A 208 10.13 6.46 -25.66
N ASN A 209 9.87 7.58 -26.33
CA ASN A 209 8.60 8.31 -26.21
C ASN A 209 7.38 7.47 -26.59
N LYS A 210 7.50 6.55 -27.56
CA LYS A 210 6.41 5.65 -27.94
C LYS A 210 6.13 4.56 -26.90
N GLN A 211 7.09 4.26 -26.03
CA GLN A 211 6.96 3.24 -24.99
C GLN A 211 6.48 3.82 -23.65
N LEU A 212 6.67 5.13 -23.45
CA LEU A 212 6.27 5.79 -22.22
C LEU A 212 4.83 6.28 -22.30
N ASN A 213 4.10 6.08 -21.21
CA ASN A 213 2.71 6.50 -21.08
C ASN A 213 2.55 7.78 -20.25
N PHE A 214 3.61 8.60 -20.15
CA PHE A 214 3.59 9.90 -19.48
C PHE A 214 4.29 10.97 -20.34
N SER A 215 3.96 12.24 -20.09
CA SER A 215 4.47 13.38 -20.87
C SER A 215 5.95 13.63 -20.62
N ILE A 216 6.70 13.96 -21.67
CA ILE A 216 8.10 14.38 -21.59
C ILE A 216 8.15 15.78 -20.98
N PRO A 217 9.14 16.07 -20.11
CA PRO A 217 9.27 17.41 -19.55
C PRO A 217 9.64 18.43 -20.62
N ASN A 218 8.96 19.57 -20.64
CA ASN A 218 9.19 20.64 -21.59
C ASN A 218 10.33 21.56 -21.11
N ILE A 219 11.57 21.19 -21.43
CA ILE A 219 12.78 21.94 -21.03
C ILE A 219 13.68 22.25 -22.23
N LYS A 220 13.06 22.57 -23.38
CA LYS A 220 13.76 22.89 -24.65
C LYS A 220 14.70 21.75 -25.07
N ASP A 221 15.96 22.08 -25.40
CA ASP A 221 16.96 21.14 -25.90
C ASP A 221 17.35 20.06 -24.89
N GLU A 222 16.98 20.22 -23.61
CA GLU A 222 17.35 19.31 -22.53
C GLU A 222 16.26 18.26 -22.26
N SER A 223 15.17 18.24 -23.03
CA SER A 223 13.97 17.44 -22.73
C SER A 223 14.25 15.95 -22.58
N VAL A 224 15.23 15.43 -23.31
CA VAL A 224 15.69 14.03 -23.19
C VAL A 224 16.42 13.78 -21.86
N SER A 225 17.32 14.69 -21.47
CA SER A 225 17.98 14.64 -20.17
C SER A 225 16.95 14.78 -19.05
N GLY A 226 15.96 15.66 -19.22
CA GLY A 226 14.83 15.81 -18.29
C GLY A 226 14.03 14.53 -18.12
N LEU A 227 13.75 13.84 -19.22
CA LEU A 227 13.06 12.55 -19.20
C LEU A 227 13.81 11.49 -18.39
N LEU A 228 15.11 11.37 -18.65
CA LEU A 228 15.97 10.45 -17.89
C LEU A 228 16.04 10.83 -16.41
N PHE A 229 16.17 12.13 -16.10
CA PHE A 229 16.14 12.63 -14.74
C PHE A 229 14.85 12.23 -14.00
N VAL A 230 13.69 12.36 -14.65
CA VAL A 230 12.40 11.92 -14.10
C VAL A 230 12.39 10.41 -13.82
N ILE A 231 12.83 9.60 -14.77
CA ILE A 231 12.86 8.13 -14.63
C ILE A 231 13.82 7.73 -13.50
N HIS A 232 15.01 8.31 -13.43
CA HIS A 232 15.98 8.01 -12.39
C HIS A 232 15.50 8.47 -11.01
N THR A 233 14.89 9.65 -10.91
CA THR A 233 14.31 10.16 -9.67
C THR A 233 13.19 9.25 -9.17
N TYR A 234 12.29 8.83 -10.06
CA TYR A 234 11.24 7.88 -9.75
C TYR A 234 11.81 6.54 -9.26
N ASN A 235 12.75 5.95 -10.01
CA ASN A 235 13.36 4.67 -9.64
C ASN A 235 14.07 4.74 -8.29
N ALA A 236 14.81 5.84 -8.05
CA ALA A 236 15.47 6.06 -6.76
C ALA A 236 14.47 6.18 -5.60
N LEU A 237 13.33 6.85 -5.82
CA LEU A 237 12.26 6.94 -4.83
C LEU A 237 11.67 5.56 -4.53
N ILE A 238 11.29 4.78 -5.55
CA ILE A 238 10.76 3.42 -5.37
C ILE A 238 11.77 2.54 -4.61
N MET A 239 13.04 2.56 -4.98
CA MET A 239 14.08 1.79 -4.30
C MET A 239 14.24 2.19 -2.83
N LYS A 240 14.14 3.49 -2.51
CA LYS A 240 14.20 3.97 -1.12
C LYS A 240 12.98 3.52 -0.31
N LEU A 241 11.78 3.60 -0.87
CA LEU A 241 10.56 3.13 -0.21
C LEU A 241 10.59 1.62 0.04
N LEU A 242 11.01 0.83 -0.96
CA LEU A 242 11.19 -0.61 -0.81
C LEU A 242 12.26 -0.94 0.22
N GLY A 243 13.39 -0.24 0.20
CA GLY A 243 14.45 -0.40 1.19
C GLY A 243 13.94 -0.11 2.60
N ALA A 244 13.26 1.02 2.80
CA ALA A 244 12.68 1.38 4.08
C ALA A 244 11.66 0.33 4.58
N GLU A 245 10.81 -0.19 3.69
CA GLU A 245 9.85 -1.25 4.02
C GLU A 245 10.53 -2.56 4.40
N ILE A 246 11.60 -2.96 3.69
CA ILE A 246 12.36 -4.17 4.00
C ILE A 246 13.05 -4.04 5.36
N VAL A 247 13.70 -2.92 5.64
CA VAL A 247 14.37 -2.70 6.94
C VAL A 247 13.33 -2.69 8.06
N SER A 248 12.15 -2.11 7.83
CA SER A 248 11.02 -2.12 8.75
C SER A 248 10.50 -3.54 9.01
N TYR A 249 10.34 -4.33 7.96
CA TYR A 249 9.92 -5.73 8.02
C TYR A 249 10.90 -6.62 8.79
N LEU A 250 12.20 -6.35 8.68
CA LEU A 250 13.26 -7.07 9.39
C LEU A 250 13.43 -6.62 10.86
N ASP A 251 12.55 -5.77 11.38
CA ASP A 251 12.65 -5.16 12.72
C ASP A 251 13.99 -4.43 12.94
N LEU A 252 14.62 -3.92 11.87
CA LEU A 252 15.89 -3.19 11.91
C LEU A 252 15.70 -1.67 12.00
N THR A 253 14.47 -1.21 12.27
CA THR A 253 14.12 0.21 12.42
C THR A 253 13.46 0.47 13.77
N GLN A 254 13.44 1.76 14.17
CA GLN A 254 12.56 2.22 15.23
C GLN A 254 11.09 2.39 14.76
N TYR A 255 10.87 2.46 13.44
CA TYR A 255 9.57 2.71 12.81
C TYR A 255 9.09 1.47 12.03
N LYS A 256 8.16 0.73 12.63
CA LYS A 256 7.50 -0.41 11.99
C LYS A 256 6.49 0.07 10.93
N ASP A 257 6.14 -0.80 9.99
CA ASP A 257 5.14 -0.56 8.94
C ASP A 257 5.31 0.81 8.23
N PHE A 258 6.50 1.07 7.71
CA PHE A 258 6.87 2.39 7.15
C PHE A 258 5.91 2.85 6.06
N CYS A 259 5.64 2.01 5.06
CA CYS A 259 4.72 2.37 3.98
C CYS A 259 3.27 2.46 4.45
N GLY A 260 2.84 1.62 5.38
CA GLY A 260 1.50 1.69 5.97
C GLY A 260 1.24 3.01 6.71
N ASN A 261 2.24 3.48 7.47
CA ASN A 261 2.21 4.73 8.19
C ASN A 261 2.20 5.95 7.25
N LEU A 262 3.07 5.97 6.24
CA LEU A 262 3.08 7.04 5.21
C LEU A 262 1.74 7.10 4.46
N ALA A 263 1.20 5.95 4.06
CA ALA A 263 -0.03 5.87 3.30
C ALA A 263 -1.28 6.31 4.10
N SER A 264 -1.19 6.35 5.43
CA SER A 264 -2.27 6.79 6.31
C SER A 264 -2.18 8.27 6.70
N ALA A 265 -1.09 8.96 6.32
CA ALA A 265 -0.92 10.38 6.56
C ALA A 265 -1.68 11.23 5.54
N ASP A 266 -2.23 12.37 5.97
CA ASP A 266 -2.65 13.43 5.06
C ASP A 266 -1.43 14.11 4.43
N ASP A 267 -1.62 14.86 3.33
CA ASP A 267 -0.54 15.49 2.57
C ASP A 267 0.41 16.34 3.44
N GLY A 268 -0.14 17.10 4.39
CA GLY A 268 0.66 17.96 5.26
C GLY A 268 1.48 17.17 6.27
N ARG A 269 0.92 16.11 6.84
CA ARG A 269 1.64 15.19 7.71
C ARG A 269 2.66 14.36 6.94
N LEU A 270 2.36 13.94 5.72
CA LEU A 270 3.25 13.17 4.87
C LEU A 270 4.54 13.95 4.60
N LEU A 271 4.43 15.23 4.22
CA LEU A 271 5.59 16.08 3.97
C LEU A 271 6.49 16.19 5.22
N LYS A 272 5.89 16.41 6.40
CA LYS A 272 6.65 16.47 7.67
C LYS A 272 7.33 15.15 8.06
N ILE A 273 6.81 14.01 7.64
CA ILE A 273 7.45 12.71 7.90
C ILE A 273 8.65 12.50 6.96
N LEU A 274 8.62 13.11 5.76
CA LEU A 274 9.66 12.96 4.74
C LEU A 274 10.79 14.00 4.84
N GLU A 275 10.59 15.07 5.61
CA GLU A 275 11.61 16.09 5.98
C GLU A 275 12.56 15.58 7.08
#